data_AF-A0A6G0TAT3-F1
#
_entry.id   AF-A0A6G0TAT3-F1
#
_cell.length_a   1.000
_cell.length_b   1.000
_cell.length_c   1.000
_cell.angle_alpha   90.00
_cell.angle_beta   90.00
_cell.angle_gamma   90.00
#
_symmetry.space_group_name_H-M   'P 1'
#
loop_
_entity.id
_entity.type
_entity.pdbx_description
1 polymer ?
#
loop_
_entity_poly.entity_id
_entity_poly.type
_entity_poly.pdbx_seq_one_letter_code
_entity_poly.pdbx_strand_id
1 'polypeptide(L)'
;MRSMLSSRLLSRETKMKLYIAYLRPIAMYACETWSITRGDELKLLIFERKILRKIYGPILNPESVSYEIRKNEDIESIFNKPNLQACLKAKRLKWAGHVWRAKDKLIHKVLINTPNGKRPRGRPRQRWFDRVNKDLEILGTTKIEDADDREMWGNVFDTYVKSLNIEPQAPMFRIVTDGQLPIRQCLHRESSIKDIELPEYYNVFHDLRKDFSKFYNAPQDQTFNSITDLCDSITLMILNGVMNVLILQ
;
A
#
# COMPACT_ATOMS: atom_id res chain seq x y z
N MET A 1 11.14 -2.65 15.76
CA MET A 1 10.80 -1.57 14.79
C MET A 1 10.79 -0.16 15.37
N ARG A 2 10.14 0.09 16.52
CA ARG A 2 10.13 1.42 17.14
C ARG A 2 11.52 1.96 17.40
N SER A 3 12.45 1.11 17.87
CA SER A 3 13.87 1.42 18.08
C SER A 3 14.60 1.80 16.78
N MET A 4 14.34 1.08 15.69
CA MET A 4 14.95 1.30 14.36
C MET A 4 14.63 2.69 13.82
N LEU A 5 13.36 3.14 13.88
CA LEU A 5 12.99 4.48 13.42
C LEU A 5 13.63 5.61 14.24
N SER A 6 13.97 5.35 15.52
CA SER A 6 14.72 6.29 16.38
C SER A 6 16.24 6.16 16.29
N SER A 7 16.76 5.08 15.69
CA SER A 7 18.19 4.81 15.68
C SER A 7 18.96 5.91 14.93
N ARG A 8 20.07 6.39 15.51
CA ARG A 8 20.98 7.32 14.82
C ARG A 8 21.87 6.61 13.79
N LEU A 9 21.97 5.29 13.87
CA LEU A 9 22.77 4.47 12.96
C LEU A 9 22.12 4.31 11.57
N LEU A 10 20.80 4.50 11.48
CA LEU A 10 20.07 4.39 10.22
C LEU A 10 19.86 5.78 9.62
N SER A 11 20.21 5.92 8.34
CA SER A 11 19.91 7.13 7.58
C SER A 11 18.39 7.35 7.48
N ARG A 12 17.99 8.61 7.23
CA ARG A 12 16.57 8.93 6.99
C ARG A 12 16.01 8.14 5.82
N GLU A 13 16.78 7.97 4.76
CA GLU A 13 16.39 7.20 3.58
C GLU A 13 16.11 5.73 3.92
N THR A 14 16.98 5.07 4.69
CA THR A 14 16.76 3.68 5.11
C THR A 14 15.52 3.53 5.97
N LYS A 15 15.28 4.49 6.89
CA LYS A 15 14.04 4.51 7.69
C LYS A 15 12.79 4.73 6.83
N MET A 16 12.89 5.56 5.79
CA MET A 16 11.81 5.74 4.83
C MET A 16 11.53 4.46 4.04
N LYS A 17 12.56 3.75 3.59
CA LYS A 17 12.42 2.43 2.95
C LYS A 17 11.73 1.43 3.87
N LEU A 18 12.14 1.36 5.14
CA LEU A 18 11.46 0.52 6.15
C LEU A 18 9.98 0.91 6.33
N TYR A 19 9.68 2.20 6.38
CA TYR A 19 8.29 2.64 6.47
C TYR A 19 7.46 2.21 5.25
N ILE A 20 7.95 2.48 4.04
CA ILE A 20 7.23 2.22 2.79
C ILE A 20 7.10 0.72 2.52
N ALA A 21 8.17 -0.06 2.74
CA ALA A 21 8.22 -1.48 2.37
C ALA A 21 7.62 -2.41 3.44
N TYR A 22 7.58 -2.00 4.70
CA TYR A 22 7.16 -2.86 5.81
C TYR A 22 5.95 -2.30 6.57
N LEU A 23 6.08 -1.12 7.18
CA LEU A 23 5.02 -0.57 8.03
C LEU A 23 3.76 -0.20 7.26
N ARG A 24 3.93 0.42 6.09
CA ARG A 24 2.81 0.85 5.24
C ARG A 24 1.97 -0.34 4.76
N PRO A 25 2.54 -1.42 4.19
CA PRO A 25 1.77 -2.62 3.83
C PRO A 25 1.00 -3.23 5.00
N ILE A 26 1.62 -3.31 6.19
CA ILE A 26 0.95 -3.83 7.40
C ILE A 26 -0.22 -2.94 7.80
N ALA A 27 -0.01 -1.62 7.86
CA ALA A 27 -1.06 -0.67 8.19
C ALA A 27 -2.21 -0.64 7.16
N MET A 28 -1.93 -1.08 5.94
CA MET A 28 -2.87 -1.11 4.82
C MET A 28 -3.41 -2.51 4.51
N TYR A 29 -3.14 -3.50 5.36
CA TYR A 29 -3.56 -4.87 5.12
C TYR A 29 -5.09 -4.95 5.00
N ALA A 30 -5.57 -5.56 3.90
CA ALA A 30 -6.98 -5.72 3.56
C ALA A 30 -7.81 -4.41 3.51
N CYS A 31 -7.16 -3.24 3.41
CA CYS A 31 -7.85 -1.96 3.50
C CYS A 31 -8.85 -1.69 2.36
N GLU A 32 -8.69 -2.39 1.23
CA GLU A 32 -9.61 -2.36 0.10
C GLU A 32 -11.07 -2.69 0.47
N THR A 33 -11.30 -3.46 1.52
CA THR A 33 -12.65 -3.89 1.98
C THR A 33 -13.22 -3.03 3.10
N TRP A 34 -12.44 -2.08 3.64
CA TRP A 34 -12.84 -1.35 4.84
C TRP A 34 -13.92 -0.29 4.56
N SER A 35 -14.96 -0.30 5.40
CA SER A 35 -16.02 0.72 5.45
C SER A 35 -15.67 1.85 6.42
N ILE A 36 -14.49 2.46 6.27
CA ILE A 36 -13.95 3.42 7.25
C ILE A 36 -14.76 4.72 7.36
N THR A 37 -14.80 5.27 8.58
CA THR A 37 -15.36 6.60 8.85
C THR A 37 -14.33 7.70 8.63
N ARG A 38 -14.77 8.97 8.64
CA ARG A 38 -13.86 10.12 8.59
C ARG A 38 -12.91 10.15 9.80
N GLY A 39 -13.38 9.71 10.97
CA GLY A 39 -12.54 9.60 12.17
C GLY A 39 -11.41 8.59 11.99
N ASP A 40 -11.69 7.47 11.32
CA ASP A 40 -10.68 6.43 11.06
C ASP A 40 -9.66 6.89 10.01
N GLU A 41 -10.10 7.60 8.97
CA GLU A 41 -9.19 8.26 8.03
C GLU A 41 -8.24 9.23 8.74
N LEU A 42 -8.75 10.04 9.68
CA LEU A 42 -7.93 10.95 10.47
C LEU A 42 -6.93 10.19 11.35
N LYS A 43 -7.34 9.08 11.96
CA LYS A 43 -6.42 8.23 12.74
C LYS A 43 -5.28 7.69 11.87
N LEU A 44 -5.55 7.26 10.63
CA LEU A 44 -4.52 6.81 9.69
C LEU A 44 -3.53 7.94 9.36
N LEU A 45 -4.02 9.14 9.09
CA LEU A 45 -3.16 10.31 8.84
C LEU A 45 -2.32 10.68 10.06
N ILE A 46 -2.92 10.67 11.26
CA ILE A 46 -2.20 10.94 12.51
C ILE A 46 -1.10 9.89 12.74
N PHE A 47 -1.42 8.61 12.53
CA PHE A 47 -0.47 7.51 12.64
C PHE A 47 0.73 7.69 11.70
N GLU A 48 0.47 7.96 10.42
CA GLU A 48 1.52 8.18 9.42
C GLU A 48 2.38 9.40 9.77
N ARG A 49 1.76 10.54 10.11
CA ARG A 49 2.49 11.75 10.48
C ARG A 49 3.36 11.54 11.73
N LYS A 50 2.94 10.71 12.69
CA LYS A 50 3.79 10.33 13.85
C LYS A 50 5.04 9.58 13.40
N ILE A 51 4.91 8.66 12.43
CA ILE A 51 6.06 7.94 11.86
C ILE A 51 6.98 8.91 11.11
N LEU A 52 6.42 9.74 10.22
CA LEU A 52 7.20 10.67 9.41
C LEU A 52 7.95 11.70 10.25
N ARG A 53 7.32 12.26 11.30
CA ARG A 53 8.01 13.16 12.26
C ARG A 53 9.16 12.47 12.97
N LYS A 54 9.02 11.17 13.27
CA LYS A 54 10.10 10.40 13.88
C LYS A 54 11.27 10.18 12.92
N ILE A 55 11.01 10.05 11.62
CA ILE A 55 12.03 9.86 10.59
C ILE A 55 12.74 11.18 10.27
N TYR A 56 11.98 12.25 10.02
CA TYR A 56 12.54 13.54 9.61
C TYR A 56 13.05 14.38 10.78
N GLY A 57 12.57 14.14 11.99
CA GLY A 57 12.97 14.89 13.18
C GLY A 57 12.48 16.34 13.18
N PRO A 58 12.93 17.13 14.17
CA PRO A 58 12.57 18.54 14.29
C PRO A 58 13.18 19.41 13.17
N ILE A 59 12.69 20.63 13.07
CA ILE A 59 13.25 21.69 12.21
C ILE A 59 13.83 22.79 13.09
N LEU A 60 14.96 23.37 12.66
CA LEU A 60 15.50 24.58 13.29
C LEU A 60 14.69 25.77 12.81
N ASN A 61 14.11 26.52 13.74
CA ASN A 61 13.47 27.80 13.44
C ASN A 61 14.56 28.90 13.42
N PRO A 62 14.79 29.58 12.28
CA PRO A 62 15.82 30.61 12.17
C PRO A 62 15.56 31.84 13.06
N GLU A 63 14.30 32.15 13.35
CA GLU A 63 13.90 33.32 14.14
C GLU A 63 14.09 33.07 15.63
N SER A 64 13.63 31.90 16.13
CA SER A 64 13.74 31.54 17.55
C SER A 64 15.05 30.85 17.92
N VAL A 65 15.86 30.48 16.91
CA VAL A 65 17.11 29.69 17.04
C VAL A 65 16.89 28.38 17.83
N SER A 66 15.66 27.85 17.79
CA SER A 66 15.25 26.67 18.55
C SER A 66 14.73 25.56 17.65
N TYR A 67 14.81 24.31 18.13
CA TYR A 67 14.28 23.16 17.41
C TYR A 67 12.80 22.97 17.72
N GLU A 68 11.97 23.01 16.68
CA GLU A 68 10.52 22.88 16.78
C GLU A 68 10.00 21.61 16.09
N ILE A 69 8.84 21.15 16.54
CA ILE A 69 8.15 20.03 15.91
C ILE A 69 7.62 20.49 14.55
N ARG A 70 7.91 19.72 13.50
CA ARG A 70 7.41 20.01 12.14
C ARG A 70 5.88 20.07 12.07
N LYS A 71 5.38 21.09 11.37
CA LYS A 71 3.95 21.26 11.08
C LYS A 71 3.48 20.19 10.09
N ASN A 72 2.17 20.10 9.87
CA ASN A 72 1.63 19.07 8.97
C ASN A 72 2.06 19.36 7.52
N GLU A 73 2.07 20.63 7.13
CA GLU A 73 2.42 21.09 5.79
C GLU A 73 3.90 20.76 5.47
N ASP A 74 4.81 20.97 6.44
CA ASP A 74 6.22 20.62 6.29
C ASP A 74 6.42 19.12 6.04
N ILE A 75 5.68 18.29 6.79
CA ILE A 75 5.78 16.84 6.68
C ILE A 75 5.23 16.37 5.34
N GLU A 76 4.11 16.93 4.89
CA GLU A 76 3.50 16.60 3.60
C GLU A 76 4.41 17.01 2.44
N SER A 77 4.99 18.21 2.51
CA SER A 77 5.95 18.72 1.53
C SER A 77 7.21 17.87 1.44
N ILE A 78 7.83 17.52 2.58
CA ILE A 78 9.07 16.72 2.59
C ILE A 78 8.80 15.26 2.22
N PHE A 79 7.66 14.71 2.63
CA PHE A 79 7.32 13.33 2.30
C PHE A 79 7.05 13.17 0.80
N ASN A 80 6.41 14.17 0.17
CA ASN A 80 6.17 14.27 -1.27
C ASN A 80 5.70 12.95 -1.92
N LYS A 81 4.86 12.22 -1.20
CA LYS A 81 4.38 10.88 -1.55
C LYS A 81 2.95 10.71 -1.05
N PRO A 82 2.24 9.69 -1.54
CA PRO A 82 0.85 9.44 -1.18
C PRO A 82 0.74 9.13 0.29
N ASN A 83 -0.11 9.85 1.00
CA ASN A 83 -0.43 9.49 2.38
C ASN A 83 -1.29 8.22 2.43
N LEU A 84 -1.42 7.60 3.62
CA LEU A 84 -2.16 6.35 3.79
C LEU A 84 -3.63 6.47 3.37
N GLN A 85 -4.24 7.63 3.61
CA GLN A 85 -5.62 7.88 3.19
C GLN A 85 -5.74 7.80 1.66
N ALA A 86 -4.79 8.40 0.94
CA ALA A 86 -4.78 8.35 -0.50
C ALA A 86 -4.50 6.91 -0.99
N CYS A 87 -3.51 6.21 -0.45
CA CYS A 87 -3.26 4.82 -0.83
C CYS A 87 -4.50 3.93 -0.57
N LEU A 88 -5.25 4.17 0.50
CA LEU A 88 -6.44 3.40 0.85
C LEU A 88 -7.55 3.58 -0.18
N LYS A 89 -7.83 4.82 -0.57
CA LYS A 89 -8.83 5.12 -1.62
C LYS A 89 -8.45 4.45 -2.95
N ALA A 90 -7.17 4.49 -3.34
CA ALA A 90 -6.65 3.78 -4.51
C ALA A 90 -7.00 2.29 -4.48
N LYS A 91 -6.64 1.62 -3.38
CA LYS A 91 -6.86 0.19 -3.21
C LYS A 91 -8.35 -0.16 -3.20
N ARG A 92 -9.18 0.65 -2.54
CA ARG A 92 -10.63 0.48 -2.51
C ARG A 92 -11.25 0.62 -3.90
N LEU A 93 -10.85 1.62 -4.69
CA LEU A 93 -11.34 1.80 -6.07
C LEU A 93 -10.87 0.67 -7.00
N LYS A 94 -9.60 0.24 -6.87
CA LYS A 94 -9.09 -0.92 -7.62
C LYS A 94 -9.92 -2.17 -7.32
N TRP A 95 -10.16 -2.44 -6.04
CA TRP A 95 -11.02 -3.55 -5.62
C TRP A 95 -12.47 -3.38 -6.08
N ALA A 96 -13.00 -2.15 -6.06
CA ALA A 96 -14.35 -1.88 -6.52
C ALA A 96 -14.58 -2.29 -7.98
N GLY A 97 -13.63 -2.02 -8.87
CA GLY A 97 -13.75 -2.51 -10.25
C GLY A 97 -13.66 -4.03 -10.37
N HIS A 98 -12.96 -4.72 -9.47
CA HIS A 98 -12.99 -6.19 -9.41
C HIS A 98 -14.35 -6.72 -8.95
N VAL A 99 -14.93 -6.13 -7.91
CA VAL A 99 -16.25 -6.50 -7.39
C VAL A 99 -17.34 -6.21 -8.43
N TRP A 100 -17.27 -5.05 -9.10
CA TRP A 100 -18.24 -4.66 -10.13
C TRP A 100 -18.31 -5.65 -11.29
N ARG A 101 -17.17 -6.07 -11.83
CA ARG A 101 -17.12 -7.02 -12.94
C ARG A 101 -17.53 -8.44 -12.56
N ALA A 102 -17.60 -8.78 -11.29
CA ALA A 102 -17.98 -10.10 -10.81
C ALA A 102 -19.52 -10.30 -10.73
N LYS A 103 -20.27 -9.84 -11.76
CA LYS A 103 -21.75 -9.61 -11.75
C LYS A 103 -22.61 -10.80 -11.27
N ASP A 104 -22.13 -12.04 -11.39
CA ASP A 104 -22.85 -13.25 -10.93
C ASP A 104 -22.33 -13.87 -9.64
N LYS A 105 -21.23 -13.35 -9.10
CA LYS A 105 -20.60 -13.87 -7.88
C LYS A 105 -21.26 -13.30 -6.64
N LEU A 106 -21.21 -14.07 -5.54
CA LEU A 106 -21.74 -13.68 -4.24
C LEU A 106 -21.22 -12.30 -3.80
N ILE A 107 -19.94 -12.02 -4.04
CA ILE A 107 -19.30 -10.77 -3.62
C ILE A 107 -19.96 -9.53 -4.25
N HIS A 108 -20.32 -9.59 -5.53
CA HIS A 108 -21.03 -8.53 -6.23
C HIS A 108 -22.44 -8.37 -5.65
N LYS A 109 -23.16 -9.49 -5.51
CA LYS A 109 -24.52 -9.52 -4.95
C LYS A 109 -24.59 -8.98 -3.52
N VAL A 110 -23.56 -9.18 -2.70
CA VAL A 110 -23.53 -8.73 -1.31
C VAL A 110 -23.08 -7.27 -1.17
N LEU A 111 -22.06 -6.86 -1.93
CA LEU A 111 -21.45 -5.54 -1.76
C LEU A 111 -22.11 -4.44 -2.59
N ILE A 112 -22.69 -4.77 -3.75
CA ILE A 112 -23.26 -3.79 -4.69
C ILE A 112 -24.78 -3.82 -4.64
N ASN A 113 -25.40 -5.01 -4.71
CA ASN A 113 -26.85 -5.06 -4.78
C ASN A 113 -27.49 -4.57 -3.47
N THR A 114 -28.55 -3.78 -3.62
CA THR A 114 -29.34 -3.33 -2.49
C THR A 114 -30.26 -4.47 -2.06
N PRO A 115 -30.15 -5.02 -0.83
CA PRO A 115 -31.13 -6.00 -0.36
C PRO A 115 -32.52 -5.35 -0.26
N ASN A 116 -33.56 -6.13 -0.54
CA ASN A 116 -34.95 -5.68 -0.44
C ASN A 116 -35.26 -5.23 1.00
N GLY A 117 -35.41 -3.91 1.21
CA GLY A 117 -35.72 -3.32 2.51
C GLY A 117 -35.31 -1.86 2.64
N LYS A 118 -35.92 -1.15 3.61
CA LYS A 118 -35.58 0.25 3.93
C LYS A 118 -34.49 0.30 5.01
N ARG A 119 -33.56 1.25 4.93
CA ARG A 119 -32.57 1.48 5.99
C ARG A 119 -33.27 1.95 7.28
N PRO A 120 -32.80 1.54 8.47
CA PRO A 120 -33.29 2.10 9.73
C PRO A 120 -33.12 3.62 9.76
N ARG A 121 -34.08 4.32 10.37
CA ARG A 121 -33.98 5.77 10.61
C ARG A 121 -32.91 6.06 11.68
N GLY A 122 -32.25 7.21 11.58
CA GLY A 122 -31.20 7.65 12.52
C GLY A 122 -29.79 7.50 11.96
N ARG A 123 -28.91 6.77 12.65
CA ARG A 123 -27.50 6.57 12.28
C ARG A 123 -27.27 5.16 11.72
N PRO A 124 -27.70 4.86 10.48
CA PRO A 124 -27.45 3.56 9.86
C PRO A 124 -25.94 3.34 9.70
N ARG A 125 -25.52 2.07 9.74
CA ARG A 125 -24.12 1.69 9.55
C ARG A 125 -23.66 2.04 8.13
N GLN A 126 -22.45 2.60 8.03
CA GLN A 126 -21.81 2.92 6.76
C GLN A 126 -21.59 1.64 5.94
N ARG A 127 -22.04 1.60 4.69
CA ARG A 127 -21.71 0.51 3.77
C ARG A 127 -20.40 0.79 3.05
N TRP A 128 -19.74 -0.28 2.62
CA TRP A 128 -18.53 -0.19 1.80
C TRP A 128 -18.80 0.52 0.48
N PHE A 129 -19.89 0.19 -0.23
CA PHE A 129 -20.22 0.81 -1.51
C PHE A 129 -20.57 2.30 -1.39
N ASP A 130 -21.19 2.72 -0.27
CA ASP A 130 -21.38 4.13 0.03
C ASP A 130 -20.04 4.89 0.11
N ARG A 131 -18.94 4.20 0.49
CA ARG A 131 -17.59 4.77 0.51
C ARG A 131 -16.94 4.79 -0.86
N VAL A 132 -17.17 3.76 -1.68
CA VAL A 132 -16.72 3.71 -3.08
C VAL A 132 -17.31 4.88 -3.85
N ASN A 133 -18.61 5.12 -3.73
CA ASN A 133 -19.27 6.24 -4.41
C ASN A 133 -18.69 7.59 -4.01
N LYS A 134 -18.42 7.81 -2.71
CA LYS A 134 -17.74 9.03 -2.24
C LYS A 134 -16.33 9.20 -2.77
N ASP A 135 -15.60 8.10 -2.98
CA ASP A 135 -14.26 8.18 -3.57
C ASP A 135 -14.33 8.48 -5.07
N LEU A 136 -15.34 7.97 -5.78
CA LEU A 136 -15.62 8.27 -7.18
C LEU A 136 -16.07 9.72 -7.39
N GLU A 137 -16.88 10.27 -6.48
CA GLU A 137 -17.26 11.69 -6.48
C GLU A 137 -16.04 12.62 -6.47
N ILE A 138 -14.94 12.23 -5.81
CA ILE A 138 -13.69 13.01 -5.79
C ILE A 138 -13.01 13.01 -7.17
N LEU A 139 -13.21 11.95 -7.96
CA LEU A 139 -12.68 11.84 -9.33
C LEU A 139 -13.57 12.56 -10.36
N GLY A 140 -14.73 13.07 -9.93
CA GLY A 140 -15.60 13.95 -10.70
C GLY A 140 -16.45 13.24 -11.74
N THR A 141 -15.84 12.69 -12.78
CA THR A 141 -16.55 12.14 -13.95
C THR A 141 -16.70 10.62 -13.92
N THR A 142 -15.87 9.91 -13.13
CA THR A 142 -15.86 8.45 -13.09
C THR A 142 -17.06 7.91 -12.33
N LYS A 143 -17.78 6.98 -12.94
CA LYS A 143 -18.83 6.19 -12.31
C LYS A 143 -18.40 4.74 -12.17
N ILE A 144 -19.08 3.97 -11.32
CA ILE A 144 -18.70 2.57 -11.09
C ILE A 144 -18.95 1.71 -12.33
N GLU A 145 -19.89 2.09 -13.18
CA GLU A 145 -20.20 1.42 -14.46
C GLU A 145 -19.00 1.44 -15.41
N ASP A 146 -18.15 2.48 -15.34
CA ASP A 146 -16.92 2.59 -16.13
C ASP A 146 -15.93 1.46 -15.82
N ALA A 147 -16.13 0.72 -14.72
CA ALA A 147 -15.32 -0.46 -14.39
C ALA A 147 -15.56 -1.65 -15.32
N ASP A 148 -16.61 -1.64 -16.14
CA ASP A 148 -16.82 -2.67 -17.18
C ASP A 148 -15.70 -2.62 -18.23
N ASP A 149 -15.20 -1.42 -18.56
CA ASP A 149 -13.99 -1.25 -19.34
C ASP A 149 -12.76 -1.38 -18.43
N ARG A 150 -12.03 -2.49 -18.59
CA ARG A 150 -10.84 -2.77 -17.79
C ARG A 150 -9.71 -1.77 -18.03
N GLU A 151 -9.55 -1.30 -19.25
CA GLU A 151 -8.47 -0.41 -19.65
C GLU A 151 -8.75 1.01 -19.15
N MET A 152 -9.97 1.51 -19.36
CA MET A 152 -10.41 2.77 -18.80
C MET A 152 -10.31 2.79 -17.27
N TRP A 153 -10.75 1.72 -16.59
CA TRP A 153 -10.63 1.60 -15.13
C TRP A 153 -9.17 1.53 -14.66
N GLY A 154 -8.31 0.89 -15.45
CA GLY A 154 -6.86 0.90 -15.26
C GLY A 154 -6.30 2.31 -15.32
N ASN A 155 -6.70 3.10 -16.33
CA ASN A 155 -6.27 4.48 -16.50
C ASN A 155 -6.72 5.41 -15.37
N VAL A 156 -7.91 5.18 -14.78
CA VAL A 156 -8.36 5.91 -13.59
C VAL A 156 -7.45 5.62 -12.40
N PHE A 157 -7.13 4.34 -12.18
CA PHE A 157 -6.18 3.92 -11.15
C PHE A 157 -4.78 4.48 -11.40
N ASP A 158 -4.30 4.45 -12.65
CA ASP A 158 -2.97 4.94 -13.01
C ASP A 158 -2.87 6.46 -12.92
N THR A 159 -3.92 7.20 -13.29
CA THR A 159 -4.03 8.65 -13.09
C THR A 159 -3.97 8.99 -11.60
N TYR A 160 -4.66 8.20 -10.78
CA TYR A 160 -4.59 8.31 -9.34
C TYR A 160 -3.19 7.97 -8.80
N VAL A 161 -2.51 6.94 -9.31
CA VAL A 161 -1.14 6.59 -8.88
C VAL A 161 -0.08 7.59 -9.38
N LYS A 162 -0.33 8.25 -10.53
CA LYS A 162 0.52 9.33 -11.06
C LYS A 162 0.38 10.62 -10.27
N SER A 163 -0.84 11.00 -9.84
CA SER A 163 -1.08 12.17 -8.96
C SER A 163 -0.43 12.03 -7.57
N LEU A 164 0.10 10.85 -7.31
CA LEU A 164 0.69 10.39 -6.09
C LEU A 164 2.25 10.48 -6.10
N ASN A 165 2.85 11.16 -7.09
CA ASN A 165 4.29 11.45 -7.19
C ASN A 165 5.19 10.21 -7.06
N ILE A 166 4.72 9.08 -7.56
CA ILE A 166 5.52 7.89 -7.84
C ILE A 166 5.83 7.96 -9.32
N GLU A 167 7.03 8.41 -9.66
CA GLU A 167 7.51 8.41 -11.04
C GLU A 167 7.96 6.98 -11.39
N PRO A 168 7.23 6.26 -12.26
CA PRO A 168 7.57 4.87 -12.60
C PRO A 168 8.87 4.78 -13.41
N GLN A 169 9.27 5.89 -14.02
CA GLN A 169 10.52 6.09 -14.77
C GLN A 169 11.70 6.44 -13.85
N ALA A 170 11.48 6.67 -12.55
CA ALA A 170 12.56 7.05 -11.64
C ALA A 170 13.58 5.89 -11.54
N PRO A 171 14.90 6.17 -11.53
CA PRO A 171 15.94 5.13 -11.55
C PRO A 171 15.87 4.13 -10.38
N MET A 172 15.21 4.52 -9.27
CA MET A 172 15.05 3.69 -8.09
C MET A 172 13.69 2.98 -8.01
N PHE A 173 12.78 3.18 -8.96
CA PHE A 173 11.50 2.48 -8.96
C PHE A 173 11.72 1.01 -9.32
N ARG A 174 11.31 0.11 -8.42
CA ARG A 174 11.32 -1.34 -8.65
C ARG A 174 10.08 -1.98 -8.08
N ILE A 175 9.50 -2.90 -8.84
CA ILE A 175 8.37 -3.71 -8.39
C ILE A 175 8.90 -4.76 -7.42
N VAL A 176 8.17 -5.02 -6.33
CA VAL A 176 8.49 -6.06 -5.37
C VAL A 176 7.44 -7.15 -5.50
N THR A 177 7.88 -8.40 -5.65
CA THR A 177 7.01 -9.56 -5.84
C THR A 177 7.41 -10.68 -4.91
N ASP A 178 6.46 -11.54 -4.56
CA ASP A 178 6.67 -12.74 -3.77
C ASP A 178 7.28 -13.89 -4.60
N GLY A 179 8.04 -13.57 -5.65
CA GLY A 179 8.63 -14.51 -6.59
C GLY A 179 8.66 -13.99 -8.02
N GLN A 180 9.49 -14.60 -8.86
CA GLN A 180 9.60 -14.19 -10.27
C GLN A 180 8.39 -14.50 -11.17
N LEU A 181 7.52 -15.45 -10.79
CA LEU A 181 6.46 -15.96 -11.68
C LEU A 181 5.39 -14.92 -12.06
N PRO A 182 4.87 -14.08 -11.14
CA PRO A 182 3.87 -13.06 -11.47
C PRO A 182 4.34 -12.08 -12.55
N ILE A 183 5.63 -11.73 -12.58
CA ILE A 183 6.18 -10.85 -13.61
C ILE A 183 6.53 -11.65 -14.87
N ARG A 184 7.35 -12.69 -14.76
CA ARG A 184 7.91 -13.39 -15.93
C ARG A 184 6.91 -14.27 -16.66
N GLN A 185 6.08 -15.01 -15.93
CA GLN A 185 5.22 -16.04 -16.52
C GLN A 185 3.76 -15.60 -16.66
N CYS A 186 3.32 -14.63 -15.85
CA CYS A 186 2.00 -14.05 -16.00
C CYS A 186 2.06 -12.75 -16.80
N LEU A 187 2.68 -11.68 -16.27
CA LEU A 187 2.62 -10.36 -16.90
C LEU A 187 3.28 -10.32 -18.29
N HIS A 188 4.57 -10.69 -18.40
CA HIS A 188 5.32 -10.66 -19.67
C HIS A 188 4.75 -11.61 -20.72
N ARG A 189 4.22 -12.76 -20.28
CA ARG A 189 3.56 -13.71 -21.17
C ARG A 189 2.25 -13.14 -21.72
N GLU A 190 1.41 -12.61 -20.84
CA GLU A 190 0.11 -12.03 -21.21
C GLU A 190 0.28 -10.79 -22.08
N SER A 191 1.30 -9.97 -21.82
CA SER A 191 1.60 -8.80 -22.66
C SER A 191 2.05 -9.21 -24.06
N SER A 192 2.91 -10.23 -24.16
CA SER A 192 3.35 -10.78 -25.45
C SER A 192 2.18 -11.41 -26.24
N ILE A 193 1.28 -12.14 -25.58
CA ILE A 193 0.10 -12.74 -26.23
C ILE A 193 -0.86 -11.67 -26.77
N LYS A 194 -0.95 -10.52 -26.09
CA LYS A 194 -1.88 -9.45 -26.42
C LYS A 194 -1.23 -8.32 -27.23
N ASP A 195 0.02 -8.49 -27.62
CA ASP A 195 0.81 -7.48 -28.32
C ASP A 195 0.82 -6.11 -27.61
N ILE A 196 0.94 -6.15 -26.28
CA ILE A 196 1.00 -4.97 -25.43
C ILE A 196 2.46 -4.71 -25.04
N GLU A 197 2.99 -3.55 -25.42
CA GLU A 197 4.31 -3.12 -24.99
C GLU A 197 4.31 -2.73 -23.52
N LEU A 198 5.14 -3.41 -22.71
CA LEU A 198 5.28 -3.11 -21.30
C LEU A 198 6.34 -2.03 -21.08
N PRO A 199 6.11 -1.06 -20.19
CA PRO A 199 7.13 -0.11 -19.76
C PRO A 199 8.39 -0.79 -19.19
N GLU A 200 9.56 -0.19 -19.41
CA GLU A 200 10.86 -0.79 -19.05
C GLU A 200 11.01 -1.17 -17.57
N TYR A 201 10.33 -0.46 -16.67
CA TYR A 201 10.39 -0.76 -15.23
C TYR A 201 9.78 -2.13 -14.86
N TYR A 202 9.04 -2.79 -15.75
CA TYR A 202 8.61 -4.18 -15.59
C TYR A 202 9.71 -5.22 -15.86
N ASN A 203 10.84 -4.78 -16.41
CA ASN A 203 12.00 -5.64 -16.66
C ASN A 203 12.88 -5.82 -15.42
N VAL A 204 12.75 -4.93 -14.43
CA VAL A 204 13.58 -4.92 -13.22
C VAL A 204 12.69 -4.96 -11.97
N PHE A 205 12.76 -6.04 -11.21
CA PHE A 205 11.96 -6.24 -10.01
C PHE A 205 12.74 -6.98 -8.92
N HIS A 206 12.29 -6.80 -7.67
CA HIS A 206 12.75 -7.51 -6.49
C HIS A 206 11.90 -8.78 -6.28
N ASP A 207 12.58 -9.91 -6.16
CA ASP A 207 12.00 -11.19 -5.77
C ASP A 207 12.25 -11.37 -4.28
N LEU A 208 11.20 -11.20 -3.47
CA LEU A 208 11.30 -11.25 -2.01
C LEU A 208 11.92 -12.55 -1.50
N ARG A 209 11.68 -13.69 -2.16
CA ARG A 209 12.19 -14.98 -1.74
C ARG A 209 13.69 -15.08 -1.98
N LYS A 210 14.15 -14.62 -3.14
CA LYS A 210 15.58 -14.54 -3.47
C LYS A 210 16.31 -13.52 -2.61
N ASP A 211 15.71 -12.35 -2.42
CA ASP A 211 16.30 -11.28 -1.63
C ASP A 211 16.38 -11.67 -0.14
N PHE A 212 15.37 -12.37 0.38
CA PHE A 212 15.39 -12.92 1.73
C PHE A 212 16.50 -13.97 1.91
N SER A 213 16.59 -14.94 1.01
CA SER A 213 17.63 -15.97 1.03
C SER A 213 19.04 -15.34 1.02
N LYS A 214 19.27 -14.34 0.16
CA LYS A 214 20.54 -13.59 0.12
C LYS A 214 20.81 -12.80 1.40
N PHE A 215 19.81 -12.10 1.92
CA PHE A 215 19.98 -11.23 3.07
C PHE A 215 20.33 -12.01 4.34
N TYR A 216 19.74 -13.19 4.52
CA TYR A 216 19.96 -14.04 5.68
C TYR A 216 21.02 -15.13 5.47
N ASN A 217 21.74 -15.11 4.35
CA ASN A 217 22.70 -16.15 3.97
C ASN A 217 22.13 -17.56 4.13
N ALA A 218 20.88 -17.76 3.67
CA ALA A 218 20.25 -19.06 3.76
C ALA A 218 21.10 -20.11 3.03
N PRO A 219 21.22 -21.34 3.57
CA PRO A 219 21.90 -22.44 2.90
C PRO A 219 21.41 -22.60 1.45
N GLN A 220 22.29 -22.95 0.51
CA GLN A 220 21.96 -23.01 -0.93
C GLN A 220 20.84 -24.02 -1.24
N ASP A 221 20.67 -25.00 -0.37
CA ASP A 221 19.66 -26.05 -0.36
C ASP A 221 18.32 -25.62 0.25
N GLN A 222 18.27 -24.50 0.96
CA GLN A 222 17.04 -23.97 1.55
C GLN A 222 16.26 -23.13 0.52
N THR A 223 15.22 -23.74 -0.05
CA THR A 223 14.31 -23.05 -0.98
C THR A 223 13.08 -22.51 -0.26
N PHE A 224 12.80 -21.22 -0.45
CA PHE A 224 11.53 -20.62 -0.04
C PHE A 224 10.58 -20.64 -1.24
N ASN A 225 9.44 -21.32 -1.09
CA ASN A 225 8.45 -21.50 -2.15
C ASN A 225 7.22 -20.62 -1.95
N SER A 226 6.95 -20.23 -0.70
CA SER A 226 5.80 -19.41 -0.32
C SER A 226 6.19 -18.26 0.62
N ILE A 227 5.30 -17.26 0.77
CA ILE A 227 5.44 -16.23 1.80
C ILE A 227 5.38 -16.86 3.20
N THR A 228 4.59 -17.92 3.38
CA THR A 228 4.49 -18.66 4.65
C THR A 228 5.84 -19.20 5.07
N ASP A 229 6.62 -19.77 4.14
CA ASP A 229 7.97 -20.28 4.42
C ASP A 229 8.90 -19.16 4.93
N LEU A 230 8.75 -17.94 4.39
CA LEU A 230 9.50 -16.77 4.86
C LEU A 230 9.06 -16.38 6.28
N CYS A 231 7.75 -16.35 6.54
CA CYS A 231 7.19 -16.02 7.86
C CYS A 231 7.60 -17.04 8.93
N ASP A 232 7.59 -18.33 8.60
CA ASP A 232 8.00 -19.41 9.50
C ASP A 232 9.50 -19.32 9.78
N SER A 233 10.31 -19.05 8.77
CA SER A 233 11.75 -18.82 8.94
C SER A 233 12.05 -17.62 9.82
N ILE A 234 11.35 -16.50 9.64
CA ILE A 234 11.49 -15.31 10.49
C ILE A 234 11.09 -15.65 11.94
N THR A 235 10.00 -16.39 12.12
CA THR A 235 9.50 -16.80 13.44
C THR A 235 10.51 -17.68 14.15
N LEU A 236 11.09 -18.68 13.46
CA LEU A 236 12.17 -19.52 13.97
C LEU A 236 13.42 -18.70 14.34
N MET A 237 13.82 -17.75 13.50
CA MET A 237 14.96 -16.86 13.79
C MET A 237 14.73 -15.96 15.01
N ILE A 238 13.48 -15.53 15.25
CA ILE A 238 13.10 -14.78 16.46
C ILE A 238 13.15 -15.69 17.69
N LEU A 239 12.56 -16.89 17.61
CA LEU A 239 12.53 -17.86 18.72
C LEU A 239 13.93 -18.33 19.13
N ASN A 240 14.83 -18.50 18.15
CA ASN A 240 16.21 -18.90 18.37
C ASN A 240 17.13 -17.74 18.82
N GLY A 241 16.58 -16.54 19.07
CA GLY A 241 17.35 -15.37 19.53
C GLY A 241 18.29 -14.77 18.48
N VAL A 242 18.24 -15.27 17.23
CA VAL A 242 19.05 -14.79 16.10
C VAL A 242 18.51 -13.44 15.59
N MET A 243 17.22 -13.16 15.84
CA MET A 243 16.57 -11.90 15.50
C MET A 243 15.88 -11.28 16.72
N ASN A 244 16.40 -10.15 17.20
CA ASN A 244 15.74 -9.38 18.27
C ASN A 244 14.55 -8.58 17.72
N VAL A 245 13.36 -9.17 17.75
CA VAL A 245 12.09 -8.48 17.52
C VAL A 245 11.27 -8.50 18.81
N LEU A 246 11.20 -7.35 19.50
CA LEU A 246 10.19 -7.08 20.53
C LEU A 246 8.80 -7.22 19.90
N ILE A 247 8.14 -8.36 20.14
CA ILE A 247 6.71 -8.56 19.92
C ILE A 247 6.01 -7.92 21.12
N LEU A 248 5.34 -6.79 20.90
CA LEU A 248 4.40 -6.24 21.88
C LEU A 248 3.12 -7.06 21.77
N GLN A 249 2.74 -7.72 22.87
CA GLN A 249 1.39 -8.27 23.09
C GLN A 249 0.35 -7.15 23.10
#